data_AF-A0A0M3AIV0-F1
#
_entry.id   AF-A0A0M3AIV0-F1
#
_cell.length_a   1.000
_cell.length_b   1.000
_cell.length_c   1.000
_cell.angle_alpha   90.00
_cell.angle_beta   90.00
_cell.angle_gamma   90.00
#
_symmetry.space_group_name_H-M   'P 1'
#
loop_
_entity.id
_entity.type
_entity.pdbx_description
1 polymer ?
#
loop_
_entity_poly.entity_id
_entity_poly.type
_entity_poly.pdbx_seq_one_letter_code
_entity_poly.pdbx_strand_id
1 'polypeptide(L)'
;MLDVPGILERLADFCERPRYSFMVLNLIAQLSAKTGSAGPFVRAGETRIPVRDWLSDALTPVAQRDPRRLAIAEKVRRALEDDNALPEDSAAAGALIDDLVRERIRISGRTNVSRAVSELVRAGLVQRRYQGYRVDHHNRGAQRQVMYAITEEARRALRSGV
;
A
#
# COMPACT_ATOMS: atom_id res chain seq x y z
N MET A 1 8.90 -23.55 -14.16
CA MET A 1 9.69 -22.42 -13.61
C MET A 1 8.81 -21.20 -13.72
N LEU A 2 8.61 -20.42 -12.66
CA LEU A 2 7.75 -19.24 -12.72
C LEU A 2 8.42 -18.12 -13.52
N ASP A 3 7.68 -17.53 -14.45
CA ASP A 3 8.04 -16.34 -15.22
C ASP A 3 6.98 -15.24 -15.01
N VAL A 4 7.09 -14.11 -15.73
CA VAL A 4 6.15 -13.00 -15.57
C VAL A 4 4.72 -13.39 -15.98
N PRO A 5 4.47 -14.05 -17.14
CA PRO A 5 3.16 -14.59 -17.46
C PRO A 5 2.58 -15.49 -16.36
N GLY A 6 3.38 -16.42 -15.83
CA GLY A 6 2.94 -17.30 -14.74
C GLY A 6 2.64 -16.56 -13.43
N ILE A 7 3.32 -15.44 -13.14
CA ILE A 7 2.92 -14.54 -12.05
C ILE A 7 1.54 -13.94 -12.35
N LEU A 8 1.31 -13.42 -13.55
CA LEU A 8 0.06 -12.77 -13.91
C LEU A 8 -1.13 -13.74 -13.88
N GLU A 9 -0.95 -14.96 -14.35
CA GLU A 9 -1.94 -16.05 -14.25
C GLU A 9 -2.25 -16.36 -12.78
N ARG A 10 -1.21 -16.57 -11.96
CA ARG A 10 -1.39 -16.83 -10.53
C ARG A 10 -2.08 -15.65 -9.81
N LEU A 11 -1.82 -14.42 -10.22
CA LEU A 11 -2.53 -13.26 -9.67
C LEU A 11 -4.00 -13.23 -10.12
N ALA A 12 -4.31 -13.63 -11.35
CA ALA A 12 -5.68 -13.72 -11.84
C ALA A 12 -6.51 -14.74 -11.04
N ASP A 13 -5.90 -15.85 -10.64
CA ASP A 13 -6.58 -16.91 -9.88
C ASP A 13 -6.81 -16.56 -8.40
N PHE A 14 -5.87 -15.82 -7.79
CA PHE A 14 -5.84 -15.64 -6.32
C PHE A 14 -6.17 -14.22 -5.84
N CYS A 15 -6.15 -13.21 -6.71
CA CYS A 15 -6.34 -11.81 -6.33
C CYS A 15 -7.59 -11.21 -6.96
N GLU A 16 -8.40 -10.53 -6.15
CA GLU A 16 -9.56 -9.75 -6.63
C GLU A 16 -9.14 -8.65 -7.62
N ARG A 17 -7.91 -8.13 -7.46
CA ARG A 17 -7.35 -7.04 -8.28
C ARG A 17 -5.94 -7.39 -8.79
N PRO A 18 -5.81 -8.24 -9.82
CA PRO A 18 -4.52 -8.77 -10.25
C PRO A 18 -3.50 -7.68 -10.61
N ARG A 19 -3.92 -6.63 -11.32
CA ARG A 19 -3.05 -5.48 -11.67
C ARG A 19 -2.52 -4.74 -10.45
N TYR A 20 -3.39 -4.48 -9.47
CA TYR A 20 -3.02 -3.80 -8.24
C TYR A 20 -2.06 -4.66 -7.40
N SER A 21 -2.37 -5.96 -7.27
CA SER A 21 -1.50 -6.91 -6.56
C SER A 21 -0.14 -7.06 -7.25
N PHE A 22 -0.09 -7.03 -8.59
CA PHE A 22 1.17 -7.02 -9.33
C PHE A 22 2.01 -5.77 -9.04
N MET A 23 1.38 -4.59 -8.97
CA MET A 23 2.08 -3.35 -8.60
C MET A 23 2.63 -3.40 -7.17
N VAL A 24 1.83 -3.89 -6.21
CA VAL A 24 2.27 -4.11 -4.82
C VAL A 24 3.46 -5.06 -4.77
N LEU A 25 3.39 -6.18 -5.51
CA LEU A 25 4.47 -7.17 -5.59
C LEU A 25 5.77 -6.55 -6.11
N ASN A 26 5.70 -5.74 -7.17
CA ASN A 26 6.86 -5.04 -7.73
C ASN A 26 7.47 -4.06 -6.73
N LEU A 27 6.66 -3.27 -6.04
CA LEU A 27 7.15 -2.35 -5.01
C LEU A 27 7.83 -3.09 -3.84
N ILE A 28 7.27 -4.22 -3.40
CA ILE A 28 7.89 -5.08 -2.39
C ILE A 28 9.22 -5.64 -2.91
N ALA A 29 9.28 -6.08 -4.16
CA ALA A 29 10.50 -6.60 -4.78
C ALA A 29 11.61 -5.53 -4.82
N GLN A 30 11.27 -4.30 -5.22
CA GLN A 30 12.20 -3.17 -5.26
C GLN A 30 12.75 -2.85 -3.86
N LEU A 31 11.88 -2.76 -2.85
CA LEU A 31 12.30 -2.52 -1.46
C LEU A 31 13.14 -3.67 -0.89
N SER A 32 12.89 -4.91 -1.35
CA SER A 32 13.61 -6.11 -0.90
C SER A 32 14.92 -6.35 -1.66
N ALA A 33 15.26 -5.53 -2.66
CA ALA A 33 16.38 -5.78 -3.56
C ALA A 33 17.72 -5.91 -2.80
N LYS A 34 17.96 -5.00 -1.84
CA LYS A 34 19.21 -4.91 -1.07
C LYS A 34 19.24 -5.79 0.18
N THR A 35 18.11 -5.97 0.85
CA THR A 35 18.01 -6.58 2.20
C THR A 35 17.35 -7.95 2.20
N GLY A 36 16.75 -8.38 1.08
CA GLY A 36 15.95 -9.62 1.00
C GLY A 36 14.57 -9.51 1.64
N SER A 37 14.20 -8.36 2.23
CA SER A 37 12.87 -8.11 2.80
C SER A 37 12.57 -6.61 2.81
N ALA A 38 11.32 -6.26 2.51
CA ALA A 38 10.79 -4.90 2.57
C ALA A 38 10.28 -4.59 3.98
N GLY A 39 10.88 -3.59 4.62
CA GLY A 39 10.45 -3.07 5.93
C GLY A 39 11.38 -3.42 7.09
N PRO A 40 10.95 -3.14 8.34
CA PRO A 40 9.62 -2.66 8.68
C PRO A 40 9.38 -1.19 8.32
N PHE A 41 10.45 -0.44 8.16
CA PHE A 41 10.42 0.96 7.76
C PHE A 41 11.15 1.16 6.43
N VAL A 42 10.67 2.10 5.63
CA VAL A 42 11.31 2.60 4.43
C VAL A 42 11.86 3.99 4.75
N ARG A 43 13.12 4.25 4.38
CA ARG A 43 13.72 5.58 4.51
C ARG A 43 13.25 6.46 3.35
N ALA A 44 12.65 7.61 3.66
CA ALA A 44 12.27 8.64 2.71
C ALA A 44 12.90 9.96 3.18
N GLY A 45 14.08 10.29 2.64
CA GLY A 45 14.90 11.37 3.19
C GLY A 45 15.30 11.09 4.65
N GLU A 46 14.98 12.02 5.55
CA GLU A 46 15.26 11.91 6.98
C GLU A 46 14.20 11.12 7.76
N THR A 47 13.02 10.88 7.17
CA THR A 47 11.92 10.17 7.85
C THR A 47 11.96 8.66 7.61
N ARG A 48 11.45 7.92 8.61
CA ARG A 48 11.21 6.48 8.53
C ARG A 48 9.71 6.23 8.48
N ILE A 49 9.24 5.77 7.34
CA ILE A 49 7.81 5.52 7.10
C ILE A 49 7.56 4.01 7.24
N PRO A 50 6.54 3.56 7.99
CA PRO A 50 6.16 2.15 8.01
C PRO A 50 5.94 1.61 6.59
N VAL A 51 6.43 0.40 6.29
CA VAL A 51 6.39 -0.15 4.91
C VAL A 51 4.98 -0.18 4.32
N ARG A 52 3.95 -0.41 5.15
CA ARG A 52 2.55 -0.40 4.73
C ARG A 52 2.09 0.99 4.29
N ASP A 53 2.49 2.01 5.03
CA ASP A 53 2.13 3.40 4.76
C ASP A 53 2.86 3.90 3.52
N TRP A 54 4.15 3.55 3.40
CA TRP A 54 4.92 3.84 2.20
C TRP A 54 4.32 3.18 0.95
N LEU A 55 3.91 1.90 1.02
CA LEU A 55 3.25 1.21 -0.10
C LEU A 55 1.92 1.87 -0.48
N SER A 56 1.14 2.30 0.50
CA SER A 56 -0.11 3.04 0.27
C SER A 56 0.14 4.36 -0.45
N ASP A 57 1.16 5.11 -0.02
CA ASP A 57 1.52 6.40 -0.60
C ASP A 57 2.11 6.24 -2.00
N ALA A 58 3.00 5.25 -2.23
CA ALA A 58 3.61 4.97 -3.53
C ALA A 58 2.60 4.57 -4.62
N LEU A 59 1.45 4.02 -4.23
CA LEU A 59 0.37 3.64 -5.14
C LEU A 59 -0.65 4.78 -5.39
N THR A 60 -0.54 5.89 -4.67
CA THR A 60 -1.45 7.05 -4.80
C THR A 60 -1.28 7.82 -6.12
N PRO A 61 -0.06 8.06 -6.65
CA PRO A 61 0.12 8.76 -7.93
C PRO A 61 -0.55 8.08 -9.12
N VAL A 62 -0.63 6.75 -9.12
CA VAL A 62 -1.31 5.98 -10.16
C VAL A 62 -2.84 6.24 -10.16
N ALA A 63 -3.36 6.86 -9.09
CA ALA A 63 -4.74 7.29 -8.94
C ALA A 63 -4.96 8.82 -9.06
N GLN A 64 -3.97 9.62 -9.47
CA GLN A 64 -4.12 11.10 -9.47
C GLN A 64 -5.11 11.63 -10.51
N ARG A 65 -5.38 10.88 -11.58
CA ARG A 65 -6.47 11.16 -12.54
C ARG A 65 -7.69 10.23 -12.33
N ASP A 66 -7.78 9.58 -11.18
CA ASP A 66 -8.84 8.62 -10.89
C ASP A 66 -10.15 9.39 -10.58
N PRO A 67 -11.25 9.11 -11.30
CA PRO A 67 -12.59 9.58 -10.93
C PRO A 67 -12.93 9.39 -9.45
N ARG A 68 -12.31 8.40 -8.79
CA ARG A 68 -12.42 8.17 -7.35
C ARG A 68 -11.86 9.32 -6.51
N ARG A 69 -10.74 9.94 -6.88
CA ARG A 69 -10.18 11.09 -6.14
C ARG A 69 -11.15 12.27 -6.20
N LEU A 70 -11.68 12.56 -7.38
CA LEU A 70 -12.68 13.62 -7.57
C LEU A 70 -13.95 13.34 -6.73
N ALA A 71 -14.43 12.11 -6.73
CA ALA A 71 -15.58 11.71 -5.92
C ALA A 71 -15.32 11.82 -4.41
N ILE A 72 -14.09 11.55 -3.95
CA ILE A 72 -13.71 11.74 -2.54
C ILE A 72 -13.61 13.24 -2.21
N ALA A 73 -13.00 14.04 -3.07
CA ALA A 73 -12.88 15.49 -2.88
C ALA A 73 -14.25 16.15 -2.78
N GLU A 74 -15.19 15.80 -3.66
CA GLU A 74 -16.55 16.31 -3.61
C GLU A 74 -17.28 15.91 -2.31
N LYS A 75 -17.09 14.67 -1.83
CA LYS A 75 -17.66 14.24 -0.54
C LYS A 75 -17.05 14.97 0.66
N VAL A 76 -15.74 15.21 0.64
CA VAL A 76 -15.03 15.95 1.69
C VAL A 76 -15.51 17.40 1.72
N ARG A 77 -15.61 18.04 0.55
CA ARG A 77 -16.12 19.40 0.43
C ARG A 77 -17.52 19.53 1.02
N ARG A 78 -18.47 18.67 0.60
CA ARG A 78 -19.84 18.68 1.14
C ARG A 78 -19.89 18.49 2.65
N ALA A 79 -19.11 17.55 3.19
CA ALA A 79 -19.07 17.34 4.64
C ALA A 79 -18.58 18.59 5.40
N LEU A 80 -17.56 19.29 4.87
CA LEU A 80 -17.09 20.54 5.48
C LEU A 80 -18.09 21.69 5.35
N GLU A 81 -18.88 21.72 4.26
CA GLU A 81 -19.98 22.69 4.09
C GLU A 81 -21.09 22.44 5.10
N ASP A 82 -21.52 21.18 5.24
CA ASP A 82 -22.54 20.76 6.18
C ASP A 82 -22.14 21.07 7.64
N ASP A 83 -20.86 20.92 7.97
CA ASP A 83 -20.29 21.20 9.30
C ASP A 83 -19.88 22.68 9.49
N ASN A 84 -20.06 23.54 8.48
CA ASN A 84 -19.63 24.93 8.46
C ASN A 84 -18.14 25.12 8.84
N ALA A 85 -17.29 24.18 8.40
CA ALA A 85 -15.87 24.06 8.75
C ALA A 85 -14.93 24.47 7.61
N LEU A 86 -15.47 24.99 6.50
CA LEU A 86 -14.68 25.52 5.39
C LEU A 86 -14.11 26.90 5.71
N PRO A 87 -12.79 27.11 5.55
CA PRO A 87 -12.19 28.43 5.62
C PRO A 87 -12.77 29.38 4.56
N GLU A 88 -12.91 30.67 4.91
CA GLU A 88 -13.33 31.71 3.96
C GLU A 88 -12.28 31.95 2.86
N ASP A 89 -11.00 31.76 3.19
CA ASP A 89 -9.92 31.80 2.21
C ASP A 89 -9.96 30.56 1.30
N SER A 90 -10.22 30.79 0.01
CA SER A 90 -10.27 29.76 -1.01
C SER A 90 -8.98 28.94 -1.12
N ALA A 91 -7.81 29.55 -0.84
CA ALA A 91 -6.54 28.83 -0.89
C ALA A 91 -6.40 27.88 0.30
N ALA A 92 -6.70 28.36 1.51
CA ALA A 92 -6.71 27.53 2.72
C ALA A 92 -7.78 26.41 2.65
N ALA A 93 -8.96 26.70 2.10
CA ALA A 93 -10.00 25.72 1.86
C ALA A 93 -9.55 24.60 0.90
N GLY A 94 -8.89 24.97 -0.21
CA GLY A 94 -8.32 24.00 -1.15
C GLY A 94 -7.27 23.10 -0.49
N ALA A 95 -6.36 23.68 0.29
CA ALA A 95 -5.33 22.93 1.01
C ALA A 95 -5.93 21.94 2.03
N LEU A 96 -6.92 22.37 2.81
CA LEU A 96 -7.61 21.51 3.78
C LEU A 96 -8.32 20.33 3.10
N ILE A 97 -9.05 20.58 2.01
CA ILE A 97 -9.70 19.52 1.24
C ILE A 97 -8.65 18.54 0.71
N ASP A 98 -7.56 19.03 0.14
CA ASP A 98 -6.51 18.16 -0.41
C ASP A 98 -5.85 17.29 0.66
N ASP A 99 -5.62 17.82 1.86
CA ASP A 99 -5.07 17.07 2.99
C ASP A 99 -6.03 15.99 3.49
N LEU A 100 -7.32 16.30 3.64
CA LEU A 100 -8.34 15.34 4.05
C LEU A 100 -8.58 14.26 2.99
N VAL A 101 -8.57 14.62 1.71
CA VAL A 101 -8.64 13.68 0.59
C VAL A 101 -7.43 12.75 0.62
N ARG A 102 -6.23 13.31 0.81
CA ARG A 102 -4.98 12.52 0.90
C ARG A 102 -5.05 11.54 2.06
N GLU A 103 -5.49 11.97 3.24
CA GLU A 103 -5.61 11.07 4.39
C GLU A 103 -6.66 9.98 4.17
N ARG A 104 -7.82 10.31 3.59
CA ARG A 104 -8.86 9.30 3.29
C ARG A 104 -8.40 8.29 2.23
N ILE A 105 -7.68 8.76 1.21
CA ILE A 105 -7.03 7.89 0.23
C ILE A 105 -6.01 6.99 0.93
N ARG A 106 -5.15 7.53 1.80
CA ARG A 106 -4.16 6.77 2.56
C ARG A 106 -4.80 5.71 3.46
N ILE A 107 -5.86 6.03 4.21
CA ILE A 107 -6.60 5.06 5.04
C ILE A 107 -7.16 3.93 4.17
N SER A 108 -7.79 4.27 3.05
CA SER A 108 -8.32 3.26 2.12
C SER A 108 -7.20 2.45 1.46
N GLY A 109 -6.06 3.09 1.17
CA GLY A 109 -4.87 2.51 0.59
C GLY A 109 -4.20 1.50 1.53
N ARG A 110 -4.09 1.80 2.83
CA ARG A 110 -3.65 0.83 3.86
C ARG A 110 -4.48 -0.45 3.84
N THR A 111 -5.80 -0.32 3.72
CA THR A 111 -6.72 -1.47 3.66
C THR A 111 -6.52 -2.26 2.36
N ASN A 112 -6.41 -1.57 1.22
CA ASN A 112 -6.17 -2.20 -0.08
C ASN A 112 -4.82 -2.93 -0.12
N VAL A 113 -3.75 -2.30 0.37
CA VAL A 113 -2.42 -2.91 0.50
C VAL A 113 -2.48 -4.12 1.42
N SER A 114 -3.16 -4.03 2.57
CA SER A 114 -3.29 -5.16 3.48
C SER A 114 -4.01 -6.35 2.83
N ARG A 115 -5.07 -6.10 2.07
CA ARG A 115 -5.78 -7.12 1.29
C ARG A 115 -4.88 -7.72 0.21
N ALA A 116 -4.29 -6.88 -0.64
CA ALA A 116 -3.42 -7.32 -1.72
C ALA A 116 -2.25 -8.17 -1.20
N VAL A 117 -1.61 -7.77 -0.09
CA VAL A 117 -0.56 -8.58 0.53
C VAL A 117 -1.11 -9.90 1.06
N SER A 118 -2.34 -9.96 1.60
CA SER A 118 -2.93 -11.22 2.04
C SER A 118 -3.14 -12.17 0.86
N GLU A 119 -3.58 -11.64 -0.28
CA GLU A 119 -3.75 -12.41 -1.51
C GLU A 119 -2.40 -12.87 -2.07
N LEU A 120 -1.38 -12.00 -2.08
CA LEU A 120 -0.01 -12.34 -2.48
C LEU A 120 0.62 -13.42 -1.60
N VAL A 121 0.31 -13.41 -0.29
CA VAL A 121 0.72 -14.47 0.64
C VAL A 121 0.01 -15.78 0.31
N ARG A 122 -1.30 -15.73 0.06
CA ARG A 122 -2.09 -16.91 -0.35
C ARG A 122 -1.59 -17.49 -1.68
N ALA A 123 -1.21 -16.63 -2.62
CA ALA A 123 -0.61 -17.00 -3.90
C ALA A 123 0.84 -17.49 -3.79
N GLY A 124 1.44 -17.51 -2.60
CA GLY A 124 2.82 -17.97 -2.39
C GLY A 124 3.90 -17.06 -2.98
N LEU A 125 3.56 -15.81 -3.31
CA LEU A 125 4.49 -14.84 -3.92
C LEU A 125 5.21 -13.99 -2.86
N VAL A 126 4.61 -13.83 -1.69
CA VAL A 126 5.13 -13.03 -0.56
C VAL A 126 4.99 -13.79 0.76
N GLN A 127 5.91 -13.56 1.68
CA GLN A 127 5.83 -14.02 3.07
C GLN A 127 5.75 -12.81 4.01
N ARG A 128 4.87 -12.88 5.01
CA ARG A 128 4.84 -11.91 6.11
C ARG A 128 5.82 -12.31 7.19
N ARG A 129 6.71 -11.39 7.52
CA ARG A 129 7.62 -11.45 8.67
C ARG A 129 7.27 -10.31 9.63
N TYR A 130 7.73 -10.43 10.87
CA TYR A 130 7.38 -9.49 11.92
C TYR A 130 8.63 -9.19 12.76
N GLN A 131 8.99 -7.92 12.90
CA GLN A 131 10.08 -7.44 13.75
C GLN A 131 9.51 -6.74 15.00
N GLY A 132 10.16 -6.91 16.15
CA GLY A 132 9.77 -6.30 17.43
C GLY A 132 9.42 -7.34 18.51
N TYR A 133 9.34 -6.87 19.76
CA TYR A 133 9.12 -7.70 20.94
C TYR A 133 7.64 -8.15 21.04
N ARG A 134 7.41 -9.42 21.40
CA ARG A 134 6.08 -9.96 21.68
C ARG A 134 5.68 -9.49 23.08
N VAL A 135 4.84 -8.47 23.16
CA VAL A 135 4.02 -8.21 24.37
C VAL A 135 2.66 -8.85 24.12
N ASP A 136 2.25 -9.72 25.03
CA ASP A 136 1.17 -10.72 24.91
C ASP A 136 -0.16 -10.20 24.34
N HIS A 137 -0.82 -10.96 23.45
CA HIS A 137 -2.27 -11.17 23.53
C HIS A 137 -2.82 -12.27 22.61
N HIS A 138 -3.79 -13.01 23.14
CA HIS A 138 -4.67 -13.96 22.45
C HIS A 138 -5.66 -13.33 21.44
N ASN A 139 -5.78 -12.00 21.34
CA ASN A 139 -6.53 -11.27 20.30
C ASN A 139 -6.32 -9.75 20.44
N ARG A 140 -5.22 -9.19 19.90
CA ARG A 140 -5.02 -7.78 19.45
C ARG A 140 -3.53 -7.54 19.22
N GLY A 141 -3.22 -6.75 18.19
CA GLY A 141 -1.88 -6.54 17.67
C GLY A 141 -0.81 -6.31 18.72
N ALA A 142 0.04 -7.31 18.93
CA ALA A 142 1.39 -7.07 19.40
C ALA A 142 1.99 -5.99 18.47
N GLN A 143 2.70 -5.00 19.02
CA GLN A 143 3.33 -3.87 18.31
C GLN A 143 4.42 -4.28 17.29
N ARG A 144 4.36 -5.52 16.80
CA ARG A 144 5.24 -6.10 15.81
C ARG A 144 5.04 -5.39 14.48
N GLN A 145 6.13 -4.82 14.00
CA GLN A 145 6.17 -4.15 12.73
C GLN A 145 6.29 -5.19 11.63
N VAL A 146 5.45 -5.07 10.60
CA VAL A 146 5.41 -6.02 9.50
C VAL A 146 6.59 -5.80 8.56
N MET A 147 7.16 -6.89 8.07
CA MET A 147 8.10 -6.94 6.96
C MET A 147 7.55 -7.90 5.90
N TYR A 148 7.83 -7.64 4.64
CA TYR A 148 7.42 -8.49 3.53
C TYR A 148 8.64 -9.06 2.84
N ALA A 149 8.74 -10.38 2.74
CA ALA A 149 9.78 -11.05 1.98
C ALA A 149 9.17 -11.60 0.69
N ILE A 150 9.73 -11.25 -0.47
CA ILE A 150 9.35 -11.89 -1.73
C ILE A 150 9.94 -13.29 -1.77
N THR A 151 9.19 -14.27 -2.29
CA THR A 151 9.73 -15.63 -2.46
C THR A 151 10.79 -15.65 -3.55
N GLU A 152 11.76 -16.56 -3.46
CA GLU A 152 12.84 -16.63 -4.45
C GLU A 152 12.32 -16.93 -5.86
N GLU A 153 11.27 -17.75 -5.95
CA GLU A 153 10.57 -18.04 -7.21
C GLU A 153 10.03 -16.76 -7.87
N ALA A 154 9.24 -15.97 -7.14
CA ALA A 154 8.71 -14.70 -7.62
C ALA A 154 9.81 -13.66 -7.90
N ARG A 155 10.85 -13.62 -7.04
CA ARG A 155 11.99 -12.72 -7.17
C ARG A 155 12.81 -13.01 -8.44
N ARG A 156 12.96 -14.27 -8.84
CA ARG A 156 13.60 -14.65 -10.11
C ARG A 156 12.74 -14.27 -11.29
N ALA A 157 11.47 -14.65 -11.29
CA ALA A 157 10.52 -14.35 -12.35
C ALA A 157 10.47 -12.86 -12.70
N LEU A 158 10.46 -11.98 -11.68
CA LEU A 158 10.47 -10.52 -11.88
C LEU A 158 11.81 -9.96 -12.38
N ARG A 159 12.93 -10.65 -12.12
CA ARG A 159 14.26 -10.25 -12.63
C ARG A 159 14.47 -10.65 -14.08
N SER A 160 13.93 -11.80 -14.48
CA SER A 160 14.08 -12.35 -15.83
C SER A 160 13.16 -11.69 -16.87
N GLY A 161 12.24 -10.83 -16.45
CA GLY A 161 11.36 -10.05 -17.32
C GLY A 161 11.81 -8.59 -17.55
N VAL A 162 13.03 -8.24 -17.12
CA VAL A 162 13.68 -6.92 -17.35
C VAL A 162 14.86 -7.10 -18.29
#